data_AF-A0AB38RMY2-F1
#
_entry.id   AF-A0AB38RMY2-F1
#
_cell.length_a   1.000
_cell.length_b   1.000
_cell.length_c   1.000
_cell.angle_alpha   90.00
_cell.angle_beta   90.00
_cell.angle_gamma   90.00
#
_symmetry.space_group_name_H-M   'P 1'
#
loop_
_entity.id
_entity.type
_entity.pdbx_description
1 polymer ?
#
loop_
_entity_poly.entity_id
_entity_poly.type
_entity_poly.pdbx_seq_one_letter_code
_entity_poly.pdbx_strand_id
1 'polypeptide(L)'
;MNTSLTPHTEITGASWPRQRRSIPAAGVVLIGATLMLSGCGGDGGRDAKSVSATNTGQIVSQSRNDYDSIIIGWGEKHSPAEITTPSPDDVTARCFGNGDDLSAVITAPYGWKISVSHPSEVLSVENTEQDLTAELDTSNQYYPDLREIDWSTPDHVDIAAAPRVPDDWYSPYGANQQMYVSLHVDCT
;
A
#
# COMPACT_ATOMS: atom_id res chain seq x y z
N MET A 1 -43.46 -36.98 13.14
CA MET A 1 -43.05 -37.34 11.77
C MET A 1 -44.01 -36.65 10.81
N ASN A 2 -43.68 -35.44 10.37
CA ASN A 2 -44.43 -34.71 9.35
C ASN A 2 -43.54 -34.61 8.11
N THR A 3 -44.02 -35.20 7.03
CA THR A 3 -43.39 -35.18 5.72
C THR A 3 -44.05 -34.13 4.83
N SER A 4 -43.19 -33.55 4.00
CA SER A 4 -43.41 -33.20 2.60
C SER A 4 -43.49 -31.72 2.26
N LEU A 5 -42.57 -31.39 1.36
CA LEU A 5 -42.22 -30.11 0.77
C LEU A 5 -43.17 -29.76 -0.38
N THR A 6 -43.49 -28.48 -0.50
CA THR A 6 -43.82 -27.82 -1.77
C THR A 6 -42.54 -27.17 -2.32
N PRO A 7 -42.30 -27.17 -3.65
CA PRO A 7 -42.97 -26.19 -4.53
C PRO A 7 -43.36 -26.69 -5.94
N HIS A 8 -44.51 -26.18 -6.44
CA HIS A 8 -44.78 -25.87 -7.85
C HIS A 8 -43.95 -24.61 -8.24
N THR A 9 -43.48 -24.32 -9.46
CA THR A 9 -44.08 -24.45 -10.79
C THR A 9 -42.99 -24.26 -11.85
N GLU A 10 -43.17 -24.98 -12.95
CA GLU A 10 -42.65 -24.82 -14.31
C GLU A 10 -42.45 -23.38 -14.80
N ILE A 11 -41.31 -23.09 -15.45
CA ILE A 11 -41.19 -22.02 -16.47
C ILE A 11 -40.46 -22.57 -17.70
N THR A 12 -41.17 -22.44 -18.80
CA THR A 12 -40.91 -22.73 -20.21
C THR A 12 -39.74 -21.94 -20.81
N GLY A 13 -39.10 -22.51 -21.83
CA GLY A 13 -37.93 -21.95 -22.49
C GLY A 13 -38.17 -20.74 -23.39
N ALA A 14 -37.07 -20.06 -23.74
CA ALA A 14 -37.00 -19.19 -24.90
C ALA A 14 -35.57 -19.20 -25.48
N SER A 15 -35.49 -19.49 -26.78
CA SER A 15 -34.30 -19.48 -27.63
C SER A 15 -33.83 -18.06 -27.93
N TRP A 16 -32.53 -17.77 -27.75
CA TRP A 16 -31.94 -16.50 -28.15
C TRP A 16 -31.54 -16.51 -29.64
N PRO A 17 -31.96 -15.53 -30.45
CA PRO A 17 -31.60 -15.48 -31.86
C PRO A 17 -30.18 -14.94 -32.05
N ARG A 18 -29.43 -15.58 -32.95
CA ARG A 18 -28.26 -14.97 -33.61
C ARG A 18 -28.75 -13.81 -34.48
N GLN A 19 -28.14 -12.64 -34.31
CA GLN A 19 -28.26 -11.58 -35.30
C GLN A 19 -26.88 -11.00 -35.62
N ARG A 20 -26.35 -11.43 -36.77
CA ARG A 20 -25.35 -10.69 -37.54
C ARG A 20 -26.07 -9.54 -38.25
N ARG A 21 -25.54 -8.33 -38.19
CA ARG A 21 -25.59 -7.36 -39.29
C ARG A 21 -24.55 -6.26 -39.16
N SER A 22 -24.18 -5.76 -40.33
CA SER A 22 -22.95 -5.08 -40.70
C SER A 22 -23.03 -3.55 -40.59
N ILE A 23 -21.83 -2.97 -40.56
CA ILE A 23 -21.33 -1.56 -40.56
C ILE A 23 -22.04 -0.60 -41.58
N PRO A 24 -21.99 0.73 -41.38
CA PRO A 24 -21.01 1.53 -42.15
C PRO A 24 -20.30 2.68 -41.37
N ALA A 25 -19.21 3.14 -41.97
CA ALA A 25 -18.16 4.02 -41.45
C ALA A 25 -18.45 5.54 -41.51
N ALA A 26 -17.81 6.29 -40.60
CA ALA A 26 -17.33 7.67 -40.71
C ALA A 26 -16.34 7.86 -39.55
N GLY A 27 -15.09 8.30 -39.66
CA GLY A 27 -14.52 9.30 -40.56
C GLY A 27 -14.04 10.47 -39.72
N VAL A 28 -12.91 10.32 -39.00
CA VAL A 28 -12.12 11.44 -38.47
C VAL A 28 -10.63 11.09 -38.57
N VAL A 29 -9.93 11.87 -39.39
CA VAL A 29 -8.47 11.95 -39.45
C VAL A 29 -8.03 12.94 -38.37
N LEU A 30 -7.15 12.52 -37.47
CA LEU A 30 -6.24 13.43 -36.77
C LEU A 30 -4.83 12.84 -36.80
N ILE A 31 -3.94 13.65 -37.37
CA ILE A 31 -2.51 13.48 -37.47
C ILE A 31 -1.92 13.65 -36.06
N GLY A 32 -1.06 12.72 -35.65
CA GLY A 32 -0.25 12.86 -34.45
C GLY A 32 0.85 11.82 -34.48
N ALA A 33 2.04 12.22 -34.90
CA ALA A 33 3.22 11.38 -34.87
C ALA A 33 3.51 10.97 -33.43
N THR A 34 3.26 9.71 -33.09
CA THR A 34 3.74 9.13 -31.83
C THR A 34 5.24 8.98 -31.97
N LEU A 35 5.98 9.91 -31.35
CA LEU A 35 7.37 9.70 -30.99
C LEU A 35 7.42 8.43 -30.12
N MET A 36 7.76 7.30 -30.75
CA MET A 36 8.21 6.11 -30.03
C MET A 36 9.58 6.43 -29.44
N LEU A 37 9.60 7.15 -28.31
CA LEU A 37 10.70 7.04 -27.37
C LEU A 37 10.58 5.65 -26.73
N SER A 38 11.01 4.61 -27.44
CA SER A 38 11.47 3.39 -26.82
C SER A 38 12.83 3.70 -26.17
N GLY A 39 12.78 4.52 -25.12
CA GLY A 39 13.88 4.65 -24.18
C GLY A 39 13.87 3.38 -23.33
N CYS A 40 14.76 2.45 -23.65
CA CYS A 40 15.28 1.48 -22.69
C CYS A 40 15.85 2.25 -21.51
N GLY A 41 15.05 2.51 -20.48
CA GLY A 41 15.51 3.01 -19.20
C GLY A 41 15.31 1.90 -18.19
N GLY A 42 16.40 1.27 -17.74
CA GLY A 42 16.33 0.35 -16.60
C GLY A 42 15.70 1.07 -15.41
N ASP A 43 14.97 0.32 -14.58
CA ASP A 43 14.40 0.79 -13.33
C ASP A 43 15.38 1.75 -12.64
N GLY A 44 15.10 3.05 -12.65
CA GLY A 44 16.00 4.10 -12.19
C GLY A 44 16.24 4.12 -10.68
N GLY A 45 15.86 3.06 -9.98
CA GLY A 45 16.02 2.89 -8.54
C GLY A 45 17.26 2.11 -8.18
N ARG A 46 17.83 2.40 -7.02
CA ARG A 46 18.91 1.64 -6.39
C ARG A 46 18.37 0.91 -5.17
N ASP A 47 19.02 -0.17 -4.76
CA ASP A 47 18.70 -0.78 -3.47
C ASP A 47 19.16 0.16 -2.36
N ALA A 48 18.39 0.22 -1.28
CA ALA A 48 18.81 0.91 -0.07
C ALA A 48 20.07 0.25 0.49
N LYS A 49 20.97 1.07 1.05
CA LYS A 49 22.18 0.59 1.73
C LYS A 49 21.82 -0.20 2.99
N SER A 50 20.77 0.19 3.68
CA SER A 50 20.21 -0.59 4.79
C SER A 50 18.77 -0.20 5.09
N VAL A 51 18.03 -1.16 5.68
CA VAL A 51 16.76 -0.94 6.37
C VAL A 51 16.96 -1.29 7.84
N SER A 52 16.41 -0.51 8.76
CA SER A 52 16.48 -0.78 10.20
C SER A 52 15.23 -0.28 10.92
N ALA A 53 15.18 -0.45 12.25
CA ALA A 53 14.20 0.27 13.05
C ALA A 53 14.40 1.79 12.90
N THR A 54 13.32 2.55 13.11
CA THR A 54 13.31 4.02 13.04
C THR A 54 14.30 4.66 14.01
N ASN A 55 14.94 5.75 13.60
CA ASN A 55 15.85 6.52 14.47
C ASN A 55 15.14 7.65 15.23
N THR A 56 13.97 8.09 14.75
CA THR A 56 13.26 9.24 15.32
C THR A 56 12.36 8.85 16.48
N GLY A 57 11.76 7.65 16.45
CA GLY A 57 10.82 7.13 17.47
C GLY A 57 9.56 8.01 17.66
N GLN A 58 8.38 7.55 18.07
CA GLN A 58 7.88 6.22 18.41
C GLN A 58 6.66 5.90 17.54
N ILE A 59 6.51 4.62 17.17
CA ILE A 59 5.18 4.03 17.02
C ILE A 59 4.98 3.02 18.14
N VAL A 60 3.91 3.21 18.90
CA VAL A 60 3.43 2.24 19.87
C VAL A 60 2.42 1.36 19.14
N SER A 61 2.87 0.23 18.60
CA SER A 61 1.95 -0.91 18.53
C SER A 61 1.51 -1.22 19.98
N GLN A 62 0.38 -1.88 20.22
CA GLN A 62 -0.12 -2.10 21.60
C GLN A 62 0.86 -2.86 22.54
N SER A 63 2.04 -3.28 22.05
CA SER A 63 3.15 -3.91 22.75
C SER A 63 4.22 -2.90 23.21
N ARG A 64 4.56 -2.94 24.51
CA ARG A 64 5.64 -2.15 25.12
C ARG A 64 7.06 -2.57 24.69
N ASN A 65 7.21 -3.57 23.82
CA ASN A 65 8.51 -4.20 23.52
C ASN A 65 9.07 -3.84 22.13
N ASP A 66 8.40 -2.99 21.36
CA ASP A 66 8.71 -2.84 19.93
C ASP A 66 9.55 -1.59 19.59
N TYR A 67 10.09 -0.91 20.60
CA TYR A 67 10.77 0.38 20.42
C TYR A 67 11.98 0.34 19.47
N ASP A 68 12.66 -0.80 19.39
CA ASP A 68 13.85 -0.99 18.54
C ASP A 68 13.58 -1.96 17.37
N SER A 69 12.31 -2.17 17.01
CA SER A 69 11.90 -3.10 15.95
C SER A 69 11.35 -2.36 14.74
N ILE A 70 11.53 -2.96 13.56
CA ILE A 70 10.70 -2.62 12.40
C ILE A 70 9.27 -3.06 12.74
N ILE A 71 8.28 -2.21 12.45
CA ILE A 71 6.85 -2.54 12.66
C ILE A 71 6.12 -2.29 11.36
N ILE A 72 5.44 -3.30 10.82
CA ILE A 72 4.62 -3.16 9.61
C ILE A 72 3.34 -3.96 9.79
N GLY A 73 2.21 -3.32 9.56
CA GLY A 73 0.91 -3.99 9.44
C GLY A 73 -0.26 -3.17 9.98
N TRP A 74 -1.46 -3.72 9.89
CA TRP A 74 -2.69 -3.12 10.41
C TRP A 74 -3.51 -4.17 11.16
N GLY A 75 -4.28 -3.74 12.14
CA GLY A 75 -5.03 -4.62 13.05
C GLY A 75 -4.77 -4.30 14.52
N GLU A 76 -4.97 -5.27 15.41
CA GLU A 76 -4.79 -5.09 16.86
C GLU A 76 -3.70 -6.00 17.45
N LYS A 77 -3.41 -7.13 16.80
CA LYS A 77 -2.55 -8.18 17.35
C LYS A 77 -1.23 -8.26 16.61
N HIS A 78 -0.20 -8.59 17.40
CA HIS A 78 1.04 -9.14 16.86
C HIS A 78 0.80 -10.51 16.26
N SER A 79 0.76 -10.57 14.93
CA SER A 79 0.61 -11.81 14.19
C SER A 79 0.99 -11.62 12.72
N PRO A 80 1.37 -12.69 12.00
CA PRO A 80 1.62 -12.67 10.56
C PRO A 80 0.52 -12.02 9.69
N ALA A 81 -0.73 -12.05 10.15
CA ALA A 81 -1.88 -11.54 9.39
C ALA A 81 -2.25 -10.09 9.73
N GLU A 82 -1.69 -9.53 10.81
CA GLU A 82 -2.02 -8.21 11.31
C GLU A 82 -0.73 -7.37 11.45
N ILE A 83 -0.24 -7.15 12.67
CA ILE A 83 0.96 -6.37 12.95
C ILE A 83 2.16 -7.29 13.09
N THR A 84 3.24 -7.00 12.37
CA THR A 84 4.46 -7.81 12.35
C THR A 84 5.69 -7.00 12.73
N THR A 85 6.70 -7.70 13.25
CA THR A 85 8.02 -7.16 13.54
C THR A 85 9.09 -7.88 12.70
N PRO A 86 9.16 -7.63 11.39
CA PRO A 86 10.11 -8.32 10.52
C PRO A 86 11.56 -7.97 10.90
N SER A 87 12.49 -8.89 10.63
CA SER A 87 13.91 -8.56 10.76
C SER A 87 14.34 -7.63 9.61
N PRO A 88 15.42 -6.84 9.77
CA PRO A 88 15.96 -6.02 8.69
C PRO A 88 16.17 -6.78 7.36
N ASP A 89 16.65 -8.02 7.44
CA ASP A 89 16.94 -8.84 6.26
C ASP A 89 15.68 -9.32 5.53
N ASP A 90 14.51 -9.26 6.18
CA ASP A 90 13.21 -9.60 5.59
C ASP A 90 12.55 -8.42 4.86
N VAL A 91 13.12 -7.22 5.00
CA VAL A 91 12.58 -5.99 4.40
C VAL A 91 13.54 -5.48 3.33
N THR A 92 13.00 -5.24 2.14
CA THR A 92 13.76 -4.64 1.03
C THR A 92 13.26 -3.24 0.78
N ALA A 93 14.16 -2.32 0.42
CA ALA A 93 13.79 -0.98 0.02
C ALA A 93 14.54 -0.60 -1.27
N ARG A 94 13.82 0.01 -2.20
CA ARG A 94 14.39 0.61 -3.42
C ARG A 94 14.21 2.11 -3.39
N CYS A 95 15.30 2.84 -3.58
CA CYS A 95 15.35 4.29 -3.54
C CYS A 95 15.48 4.87 -4.95
N PHE A 96 14.79 5.98 -5.21
CA PHE A 96 14.76 6.70 -6.48
C PHE A 96 15.04 8.18 -6.21
N GLY A 97 15.79 8.85 -7.08
CA GLY A 97 16.21 10.24 -6.83
C GLY A 97 17.18 10.36 -5.65
N ASN A 98 17.47 11.60 -5.23
CA ASN A 98 18.36 11.92 -4.10
C ASN A 98 17.89 13.21 -3.43
N GLY A 99 18.28 13.44 -2.17
CA GLY A 99 17.99 14.68 -1.43
C GLY A 99 16.49 15.03 -1.50
N ASP A 100 16.18 16.21 -2.03
CA ASP A 100 14.79 16.71 -2.12
C ASP A 100 13.91 15.94 -3.13
N ASP A 101 14.50 15.13 -4.01
CA ASP A 101 13.80 14.28 -4.99
C ASP A 101 13.72 12.80 -4.54
N LEU A 102 14.12 12.50 -3.30
CA LEU A 102 14.17 11.12 -2.81
C LEU A 102 12.77 10.48 -2.75
N SER A 103 12.68 9.25 -3.21
CA SER A 103 11.51 8.37 -3.01
C SER A 103 11.98 6.98 -2.63
N ALA A 104 11.23 6.29 -1.77
CA ALA A 104 11.50 4.93 -1.35
C ALA A 104 10.28 4.02 -1.59
N VAL A 105 10.52 2.81 -2.08
CA VAL A 105 9.55 1.72 -2.18
C VAL A 105 10.04 0.59 -1.31
N ILE A 106 9.34 0.34 -0.20
CA ILE A 106 9.61 -0.67 0.81
C ILE A 106 8.73 -1.88 0.52
N THR A 107 9.31 -3.08 0.49
CA THR A 107 8.60 -4.35 0.41
C THR A 107 8.93 -5.19 1.64
N ALA A 108 7.92 -5.71 2.30
CA ALA A 108 8.03 -6.48 3.52
C ALA A 108 7.25 -7.80 3.42
N PRO A 109 7.41 -8.72 4.40
CA PRO A 109 6.69 -9.99 4.40
C PRO A 109 5.17 -9.82 4.35
N TYR A 110 4.46 -10.90 4.02
CA TYR A 110 2.99 -10.95 4.00
C TYR A 110 2.35 -9.98 3.01
N GLY A 111 3.04 -9.76 1.88
CA GLY A 111 2.52 -9.00 0.74
C GLY A 111 2.55 -7.48 0.88
N TRP A 112 3.16 -6.93 1.93
CA TRP A 112 3.24 -5.49 2.18
C TRP A 112 4.17 -4.77 1.20
N LYS A 113 3.66 -3.67 0.64
CA LYS A 113 4.43 -2.71 -0.13
C LYS A 113 4.03 -1.30 0.27
N ILE A 114 5.01 -0.46 0.59
CA ILE A 114 4.83 0.90 1.08
C ILE A 114 5.70 1.82 0.24
N SER A 115 5.12 2.88 -0.32
CA SER A 115 5.86 3.87 -1.11
C SER A 115 5.71 5.25 -0.50
N VAL A 116 6.80 6.02 -0.52
CA VAL A 116 6.83 7.38 0.02
C VAL A 116 7.82 8.23 -0.78
N SER A 117 7.51 9.51 -0.97
CA SER A 117 8.32 10.46 -1.73
C SER A 117 8.48 11.75 -0.94
N HIS A 118 9.69 12.31 -0.88
CA HIS A 118 9.93 13.61 -0.27
C HIS A 118 9.15 14.73 -1.00
N PRO A 119 8.64 15.76 -0.29
CA PRO A 119 8.51 15.91 1.16
C PRO A 119 7.14 15.43 1.70
N SER A 120 6.53 14.42 1.06
CA SER A 120 5.16 13.98 1.36
C SER A 120 5.02 13.44 2.79
N GLU A 121 3.86 13.71 3.38
CA GLU A 121 3.34 13.08 4.60
C GLU A 121 2.27 12.01 4.28
N VAL A 122 2.27 11.50 3.05
CA VAL A 122 1.34 10.46 2.59
C VAL A 122 2.11 9.20 2.25
N LEU A 123 1.68 8.08 2.82
CA LEU A 123 2.15 6.74 2.49
C LEU A 123 1.21 6.08 1.49
N SER A 124 1.74 5.63 0.35
CA SER A 124 1.02 4.75 -0.55
C SER A 124 1.23 3.30 -0.09
N VAL A 125 0.15 2.60 0.24
CA VAL A 125 0.20 1.28 0.86
C VAL A 125 -0.57 0.27 0.02
N GLU A 126 0.03 -0.91 -0.14
CA GLU A 126 -0.55 -2.07 -0.80
C GLU A 126 -0.29 -3.32 0.07
N ASN A 127 -1.28 -4.20 0.16
CA ASN A 127 -1.10 -5.58 0.62
C ASN A 127 -1.65 -6.55 -0.42
N THR A 128 -0.76 -7.29 -1.08
CA THR A 128 -1.12 -8.21 -2.16
C THR A 128 -1.82 -9.49 -1.69
N GLU A 129 -1.59 -9.91 -0.44
CA GLU A 129 -2.22 -11.11 0.12
C GLU A 129 -3.65 -10.83 0.60
N GLN A 130 -3.92 -9.60 1.02
CA GLN A 130 -5.20 -9.15 1.56
C GLN A 130 -6.04 -8.33 0.57
N ASP A 131 -5.52 -8.08 -0.64
CA ASP A 131 -6.15 -7.24 -1.67
C ASP A 131 -6.50 -5.83 -1.15
N LEU A 132 -5.53 -5.20 -0.46
CA LEU A 132 -5.69 -3.88 0.14
C LEU A 132 -4.86 -2.85 -0.59
N THR A 133 -5.42 -1.65 -0.77
CA THR A 133 -4.70 -0.47 -1.27
C THR A 133 -5.24 0.80 -0.64
N ALA A 134 -4.35 1.73 -0.30
CA ALA A 134 -4.72 3.02 0.28
C ALA A 134 -3.60 4.06 0.15
N GLU A 135 -3.99 5.33 0.12
CA GLU A 135 -3.10 6.45 0.44
C GLU A 135 -3.41 6.89 1.87
N LEU A 136 -2.41 6.85 2.75
CA LEU A 136 -2.56 7.09 4.18
C LEU A 136 -1.90 8.41 4.57
N ASP A 137 -2.72 9.36 5.02
CA ASP A 137 -2.26 10.63 5.57
C ASP A 137 -1.66 10.41 6.96
N THR A 138 -0.37 10.69 7.11
CA THR A 138 0.36 10.56 8.37
C THR A 138 0.43 11.87 9.14
N SER A 139 -0.22 12.95 8.69
CA SER A 139 -0.18 14.23 9.39
C SER A 139 -0.83 14.15 10.77
N ASN A 140 -0.13 14.61 11.79
CA ASN A 140 -0.63 14.60 13.16
C ASN A 140 -1.37 15.92 13.47
N GLN A 141 -2.71 15.88 13.39
CA GLN A 141 -3.55 17.06 13.66
C GLN A 141 -3.49 17.58 15.11
N TYR A 142 -3.04 16.75 16.06
CA TYR A 142 -2.98 17.12 17.47
C TYR A 142 -1.61 17.68 17.87
N TYR A 143 -0.56 17.22 17.19
CA TYR A 143 0.83 17.60 17.44
C TYR A 143 1.53 17.89 16.10
N PRO A 144 1.35 19.10 15.53
CA PRO A 144 1.90 19.43 14.21
C PRO A 144 3.43 19.46 14.18
N ASP A 145 4.08 19.51 15.35
CA ASP A 145 5.53 19.43 15.48
C ASP A 145 6.05 17.97 15.46
N LEU A 146 5.17 16.98 15.62
CA LEU A 146 5.54 15.56 15.48
C LEU A 146 5.55 15.19 14.00
N ARG A 147 6.74 14.84 13.51
CA ARG A 147 6.96 14.36 12.15
C ARG A 147 6.96 12.84 12.16
N GLU A 148 5.84 12.26 11.71
CA GLU A 148 5.71 10.81 11.53
C GLU A 148 6.54 10.31 10.33
N ILE A 149 6.90 11.20 9.40
CA ILE A 149 7.89 10.94 8.34
C ILE A 149 8.97 12.02 8.43
N ASP A 150 10.20 11.61 8.73
CA ASP A 150 11.35 12.48 8.81
C ASP A 150 12.29 12.30 7.61
N TRP A 151 12.62 13.45 7.01
CA TRP A 151 13.49 13.61 5.86
C TRP A 151 14.66 14.55 6.17
N SER A 152 14.90 14.84 7.45
CA SER A 152 15.90 15.81 7.91
C SER A 152 17.32 15.48 7.47
N THR A 153 17.59 14.21 7.20
CA THR A 153 18.88 13.74 6.69
C THR A 153 18.77 13.44 5.19
N PRO A 154 19.58 14.09 4.32
CA PRO A 154 19.54 13.85 2.88
C PRO A 154 19.81 12.38 2.53
N ASP A 155 19.05 11.82 1.60
CA ASP A 155 19.17 10.41 1.20
C ASP A 155 18.79 9.40 2.31
N HIS A 156 18.02 9.84 3.31
CA HIS A 156 17.40 8.97 4.30
C HIS A 156 15.92 9.27 4.43
N VAL A 157 15.16 8.26 4.86
CA VAL A 157 13.79 8.44 5.35
C VAL A 157 13.58 7.63 6.62
N ASP A 158 13.10 8.31 7.65
CA ASP A 158 12.66 7.70 8.90
C ASP A 158 11.13 7.77 8.95
N ILE A 159 10.48 6.61 9.06
CA ILE A 159 9.02 6.51 9.19
C ILE A 159 8.72 6.01 10.60
N ALA A 160 7.90 6.77 11.30
CA ALA A 160 7.27 6.41 12.56
C ALA A 160 5.82 6.89 12.50
N ALA A 161 4.97 6.19 11.74
CA ALA A 161 3.58 6.56 11.45
C ALA A 161 2.49 5.54 11.91
N ALA A 162 1.44 6.03 12.58
CA ALA A 162 0.24 5.25 12.91
C ALA A 162 -1.07 5.77 12.24
N PRO A 163 -1.13 5.91 10.90
CA PRO A 163 -2.27 6.54 10.22
C PRO A 163 -3.54 5.68 10.29
N ARG A 164 -4.71 6.34 10.22
CA ARG A 164 -6.02 5.68 10.13
C ARG A 164 -6.14 5.01 8.76
N VAL A 165 -6.58 3.75 8.73
CA VAL A 165 -6.87 3.04 7.48
C VAL A 165 -8.27 3.41 6.94
N PRO A 166 -8.52 3.22 5.63
CA PRO A 166 -9.86 3.37 5.06
C PRO A 166 -10.93 2.51 5.76
N ASP A 167 -12.17 3.02 5.79
CA ASP A 167 -13.29 2.33 6.46
C ASP A 167 -13.75 1.05 5.71
N ASP A 168 -13.31 0.84 4.48
CA ASP A 168 -13.58 -0.36 3.69
C ASP A 168 -12.59 -1.51 3.96
N TRP A 169 -11.49 -1.26 4.67
CA TRP A 169 -10.63 -2.31 5.20
C TRP A 169 -11.35 -3.01 6.37
N TYR A 170 -11.84 -4.24 6.12
CA TYR A 170 -12.65 -4.97 7.10
C TYR A 170 -11.82 -5.46 8.29
N SER A 171 -12.13 -4.98 9.49
CA SER A 171 -11.56 -5.49 10.75
C SER A 171 -12.61 -6.12 11.64
N PRO A 172 -12.34 -7.30 12.25
CA PRO A 172 -13.21 -7.89 13.26
C PRO A 172 -13.23 -7.08 14.58
N TYR A 173 -12.34 -6.11 14.74
CA TYR A 173 -12.21 -5.29 15.94
C TYR A 173 -12.97 -3.96 15.87
N GLY A 174 -13.63 -3.68 14.75
CA GLY A 174 -14.45 -2.48 14.55
C GLY A 174 -13.77 -1.41 13.70
N ALA A 175 -14.40 -0.24 13.63
CA ALA A 175 -13.93 0.88 12.81
C ALA A 175 -12.73 1.61 13.42
N ASN A 176 -12.17 2.58 12.69
CA ASN A 176 -11.05 3.44 13.12
C ASN A 176 -9.76 2.70 13.44
N GLN A 177 -9.48 1.63 12.68
CA GLN A 177 -8.22 0.92 12.81
C GLN A 177 -7.06 1.77 12.28
N GLN A 178 -5.86 1.44 12.72
CA GLN A 178 -4.63 2.10 12.31
C GLN A 178 -3.74 1.10 11.59
N MET A 179 -2.97 1.61 10.64
CA MET A 179 -1.77 0.94 10.16
C MET A 179 -0.59 1.44 10.99
N TYR A 180 0.38 0.58 11.24
CA TYR A 180 1.62 0.88 11.94
C TYR A 180 2.78 0.67 10.98
N VAL A 181 3.60 1.71 10.74
CA VAL A 181 4.80 1.66 9.88
C VAL A 181 5.98 2.32 10.57
N SER A 182 6.87 1.54 11.16
CA SER A 182 8.08 1.98 11.87
C SER A 182 9.32 1.40 11.21
N LEU A 183 10.13 2.23 10.55
CA LEU A 183 11.40 1.82 9.95
C LEU A 183 12.25 3.03 9.54
N HIS A 184 13.54 2.79 9.36
CA HIS A 184 14.49 3.69 8.71
C HIS A 184 14.96 3.07 7.39
N VAL A 185 15.13 3.91 6.36
CA VAL A 185 15.79 3.54 5.10
C VAL A 185 16.98 4.46 4.85
N ASP A 186 18.16 3.87 4.70
CA ASP A 186 19.38 4.54 4.24
C ASP A 186 19.53 4.33 2.72
N CYS A 187 19.41 5.41 1.95
CA CYS A 187 19.53 5.39 0.50
C CYS A 187 20.90 5.87 -0.01
N THR A 188 21.94 5.97 0.83
CA THR A 188 23.27 6.46 0.42
C THR A 188 24.05 5.54 -0.51
#